data_AF-A0A364V3K5-F1
#
_entry.id   AF-A0A364V3K5-F1
#
_cell.length_a   1.000
_cell.length_b   1.000
_cell.length_c   1.000
_cell.angle_alpha   90.00
_cell.angle_beta   90.00
_cell.angle_gamma   90.00
#
_symmetry.space_group_name_H-M   'P 1'
#
loop_
_entity.id
_entity.type
_entity.pdbx_description
1 polymer ?
#
loop_
_entity_poly.entity_id
_entity_poly.type
_entity_poly.pdbx_seq_one_letter_code
_entity_poly.pdbx_strand_id
1 'polypeptide(L)'
;MSDNLDGPLIVQWAREAAAGLRTHQAEINRLNVFPIPDSDTGSNMAATMASAYRACAEVDEQDSAAVTAALATGAVRGARGNSGMVLSQVMRSLAQTAAHGPVDGSAVARMLAQAAEFVRDSIAAPVEGTVLSVLQAAAEGATRDQALPRVVEGALHAAEEALRRTPEQLPVLARAGV
;
A
#
# COMPACT_ATOMS: atom_id res chain seq x y z
N MET A 1 12.95 -12.49 16.01
CA MET A 1 12.29 -11.88 14.84
C MET A 1 13.30 -10.91 14.26
N SER A 2 13.43 -10.86 12.93
CA SER A 2 14.37 -9.95 12.26
C SER A 2 13.94 -8.50 12.54
N ASP A 3 14.90 -7.60 12.82
CA ASP A 3 14.63 -6.18 13.05
C ASP A 3 14.37 -5.41 11.73
N ASN A 4 14.45 -6.11 10.59
CA ASN A 4 14.34 -5.56 9.24
C ASN A 4 13.40 -6.40 8.37
N LEU A 5 12.82 -5.78 7.34
CA LEU A 5 12.17 -6.50 6.25
C LEU A 5 13.24 -7.09 5.31
N ASP A 6 13.49 -8.38 5.42
CA ASP A 6 14.32 -9.14 4.47
C ASP A 6 13.50 -9.57 3.24
N GLY A 7 14.20 -9.99 2.19
CA GLY A 7 13.59 -10.38 0.92
C GLY A 7 12.55 -11.49 1.07
N PRO A 8 12.81 -12.59 1.81
CA PRO A 8 11.82 -13.63 2.04
C PRO A 8 10.55 -13.13 2.75
N LEU A 9 10.69 -12.28 3.77
CA LEU A 9 9.54 -11.70 4.47
C LEU A 9 8.73 -10.78 3.54
N ILE A 10 9.40 -10.01 2.68
CA ILE A 10 8.75 -9.15 1.68
C ILE A 10 8.00 -9.98 0.63
N VAL A 11 8.59 -11.08 0.13
CA VAL A 11 7.92 -11.99 -0.81
C VAL A 11 6.71 -12.66 -0.15
N GLN A 12 6.85 -13.12 1.09
CA GLN A 12 5.74 -13.69 1.85
C GLN A 12 4.61 -12.67 2.02
N TRP A 13 4.92 -11.45 2.45
CA TRP A 13 3.94 -10.38 2.59
C TRP A 13 3.26 -10.07 1.25
N ALA A 14 4.01 -9.97 0.16
CA ALA A 14 3.45 -9.70 -1.17
C ALA A 14 2.49 -10.81 -1.63
N ARG A 15 2.83 -12.07 -1.36
CA ARG A 15 1.95 -13.22 -1.62
C ARG A 15 0.66 -13.14 -0.83
N GLU A 16 0.74 -12.83 0.47
CA GLU A 16 -0.42 -12.72 1.36
C GLU A 16 -1.30 -11.53 0.98
N ALA A 17 -0.72 -10.37 0.66
CA ALA A 17 -1.46 -9.21 0.18
C ALA A 17 -2.16 -9.48 -1.16
N ALA A 18 -1.49 -10.13 -2.11
CA ALA A 18 -2.10 -10.53 -3.38
C ALA A 18 -3.25 -11.54 -3.19
N ALA A 19 -3.11 -12.46 -2.23
CA ALA A 19 -4.18 -13.40 -1.87
C ALA A 19 -5.36 -12.68 -1.19
N GLY A 20 -5.10 -11.81 -0.23
CA GLY A 20 -6.12 -11.02 0.47
C GLY A 20 -6.92 -10.14 -0.48
N LEU A 21 -6.25 -9.38 -1.36
CA LEU A 21 -6.94 -8.55 -2.36
C LEU A 21 -7.81 -9.37 -3.31
N ARG A 22 -7.36 -10.57 -3.70
CA ARG A 22 -8.17 -11.48 -4.51
C ARG A 22 -9.40 -11.99 -3.75
N THR A 23 -9.24 -12.36 -2.48
CA THR A 23 -10.34 -12.83 -1.63
C THR A 23 -11.39 -11.74 -1.41
N HIS A 24 -10.97 -10.50 -1.15
CA HIS A 24 -11.85 -9.38 -0.86
C HIS A 24 -12.23 -8.54 -2.09
N GLN A 25 -11.83 -8.95 -3.30
CA GLN A 25 -12.06 -8.20 -4.53
C GLN A 25 -13.52 -7.78 -4.71
N ALA A 26 -14.45 -8.72 -4.56
CA ALA A 26 -15.88 -8.45 -4.76
C ALA A 26 -16.46 -7.53 -3.68
N GLU A 27 -15.93 -7.61 -2.46
CA GLU A 27 -16.32 -6.73 -1.35
C GLU A 27 -15.84 -5.30 -1.61
N ILE A 28 -14.56 -5.12 -1.92
CA ILE A 28 -13.97 -3.82 -2.24
C ILE A 28 -14.68 -3.18 -3.46
N ASN A 29 -15.01 -3.96 -4.49
CA ASN A 29 -15.78 -3.47 -5.64
C ASN A 29 -17.15 -2.92 -5.24
N ARG A 30 -17.82 -3.51 -4.24
CA ARG A 30 -19.11 -3.01 -3.74
C ARG A 30 -18.97 -1.73 -2.92
N LEU A 31 -17.84 -1.55 -2.24
CA LEU A 31 -17.54 -0.32 -1.49
C LEU A 31 -17.17 0.86 -2.40
N ASN A 32 -16.79 0.60 -3.66
CA ASN A 32 -16.42 1.68 -4.57
C ASN A 32 -17.64 2.53 -4.98
N VAL A 33 -17.85 3.62 -4.24
CA VAL A 33 -18.94 4.58 -4.47
C VAL A 33 -18.45 5.98 -4.81
N PHE A 34 -17.13 6.21 -4.85
CA PHE A 34 -16.51 7.51 -5.10
C PHE A 34 -15.25 7.42 -5.98
N PRO A 35 -15.02 8.35 -6.93
CA PRO A 35 -15.96 9.37 -7.42
C PRO A 35 -17.02 8.78 -8.36
N ILE A 36 -16.73 7.63 -8.95
CA ILE A 36 -17.58 6.93 -9.90
C ILE A 36 -17.72 5.48 -9.41
N PRO A 37 -18.95 4.97 -9.20
CA PRO A 37 -19.20 3.59 -8.84
C PRO A 37 -19.07 2.69 -10.07
N ASP A 38 -17.84 2.49 -10.55
CA ASP A 38 -17.52 1.59 -11.66
C ASP A 38 -17.34 0.12 -11.21
N SER A 39 -17.40 -0.12 -9.90
CA SER A 39 -17.25 -1.43 -9.26
C SER A 39 -15.99 -2.21 -9.68
N ASP A 40 -14.89 -1.51 -9.98
CA ASP A 40 -13.65 -2.12 -10.46
C ASP A 40 -12.46 -2.01 -9.49
N THR A 41 -12.59 -1.22 -8.41
CA THR A 41 -11.47 -0.86 -7.51
C THR A 41 -10.75 -2.08 -6.93
N GLY A 42 -11.49 -3.06 -6.41
CA GLY A 42 -10.94 -4.31 -5.92
C GLY A 42 -10.31 -5.15 -7.04
N SER A 43 -10.94 -5.20 -8.21
CA SER A 43 -10.40 -5.92 -9.38
C SER A 43 -9.06 -5.33 -9.85
N ASN A 44 -8.98 -4.00 -9.86
CA ASN A 44 -7.80 -3.23 -10.22
C ASN A 44 -6.66 -3.45 -9.23
N MET A 45 -6.92 -3.37 -7.92
CA MET A 45 -5.92 -3.64 -6.89
C MET A 45 -5.44 -5.10 -6.92
N ALA A 46 -6.36 -6.06 -7.02
CA ALA A 46 -6.00 -7.48 -7.06
C ALA A 46 -5.13 -7.84 -8.28
N ALA A 47 -5.49 -7.34 -9.46
CA ALA A 47 -4.69 -7.55 -10.67
C ALA A 47 -3.30 -6.89 -10.56
N THR A 48 -3.23 -5.66 -10.04
CA THR A 48 -1.97 -4.94 -9.85
C THR A 48 -1.05 -5.67 -8.88
N MET A 49 -1.55 -6.08 -7.71
CA MET A 49 -0.74 -6.78 -6.71
C MET A 49 -0.32 -8.18 -7.17
N ALA A 50 -1.18 -8.89 -7.92
CA ALA A 50 -0.81 -10.17 -8.50
C ALA A 50 0.34 -10.03 -9.53
N SER A 51 0.33 -8.96 -10.33
CA SER A 51 1.43 -8.63 -11.24
C SER A 51 2.72 -8.30 -10.49
N ALA A 52 2.63 -7.50 -9.42
CA ALA A 52 3.76 -7.17 -8.55
C ALA A 52 4.39 -8.43 -7.95
N TYR A 53 3.59 -9.28 -7.29
CA TYR A 53 4.06 -10.51 -6.67
C TYR A 53 4.70 -11.47 -7.69
N ARG A 54 4.12 -11.62 -8.88
CA ARG A 54 4.70 -12.46 -9.93
C ARG A 54 6.08 -12.01 -10.38
N ALA A 55 6.35 -10.70 -10.38
CA ALA A 55 7.65 -10.18 -10.76
C ALA A 55 8.77 -10.58 -9.78
N CYS A 56 8.44 -10.84 -8.50
CA CYS A 56 9.42 -11.30 -7.51
C CYS A 56 9.98 -12.68 -7.82
N ALA A 57 9.25 -13.53 -8.55
CA ALA A 57 9.69 -14.90 -8.85
C ALA A 57 10.89 -14.94 -9.81
N GLU A 58 11.22 -13.82 -10.45
CA GLU A 58 12.28 -13.70 -11.46
C GLU A 58 13.60 -13.18 -10.86
N VAL A 59 13.67 -12.97 -9.55
CA VAL A 59 14.86 -12.43 -8.86
C VAL A 59 15.27 -13.31 -7.68
N ASP A 60 16.49 -13.10 -7.18
CA ASP A 60 16.94 -13.75 -5.95
C ASP A 60 16.15 -13.21 -4.75
N GLU A 61 15.38 -14.08 -4.11
CA GLU A 61 14.56 -13.76 -2.94
C GLU A 61 15.41 -13.32 -1.74
N GLN A 62 16.71 -13.62 -1.69
CA GLN A 62 17.60 -13.17 -0.62
C GLN A 62 18.01 -11.69 -0.75
N ASP A 63 17.85 -11.09 -1.92
CA ASP A 63 18.19 -9.68 -2.15
C ASP A 63 16.93 -8.79 -2.02
N SER A 64 16.76 -8.18 -0.84
CA SER A 64 15.64 -7.27 -0.57
C SER A 64 15.53 -6.12 -1.59
N ALA A 65 16.65 -5.60 -2.09
CA ALA A 65 16.64 -4.51 -3.07
C ALA A 65 16.15 -5.03 -4.43
N ALA A 66 16.61 -6.20 -4.87
CA ALA A 66 16.12 -6.82 -6.10
C ALA A 66 14.63 -7.18 -6.01
N VAL A 67 14.20 -7.79 -4.89
CA VAL A 67 12.80 -8.15 -4.63
C VAL A 67 11.90 -6.92 -4.68
N THR A 68 12.24 -5.85 -3.97
CA THR A 68 11.42 -4.64 -3.91
C THR A 68 11.41 -3.87 -5.24
N ALA A 69 12.53 -3.85 -5.97
CA ALA A 69 12.59 -3.31 -7.33
C ALA A 69 11.70 -4.10 -8.30
N ALA A 70 11.68 -5.44 -8.18
CA ALA A 70 10.80 -6.31 -8.95
C ALA A 70 9.32 -6.05 -8.60
N LEU A 71 8.98 -5.94 -7.31
CA LEU A 71 7.63 -5.56 -6.85
C LEU A 71 7.17 -4.25 -7.47
N ALA A 72 7.98 -3.19 -7.37
CA ALA A 72 7.65 -1.88 -7.94
C ALA A 72 7.44 -1.96 -9.46
N THR A 73 8.36 -2.62 -10.16
CA THR A 73 8.26 -2.81 -11.62
C THR A 73 7.01 -3.58 -12.03
N GLY A 74 6.72 -4.68 -11.33
CA GLY A 74 5.54 -5.51 -11.58
C GLY A 74 4.24 -4.78 -11.27
N ALA A 75 4.21 -3.96 -10.21
CA ALA A 75 3.07 -3.11 -9.86
C ALA A 75 2.82 -2.03 -10.91
N VAL A 76 3.86 -1.33 -11.38
CA VAL A 76 3.73 -0.30 -12.43
C VAL A 76 3.27 -0.92 -13.75
N ARG A 77 3.86 -2.04 -14.18
CA ARG A 77 3.46 -2.73 -15.42
C ARG A 77 2.05 -3.31 -15.34
N GLY A 78 1.63 -3.73 -14.16
CA GLY A 78 0.32 -4.33 -13.91
C GLY A 78 -0.76 -3.35 -13.47
N ALA A 79 -0.42 -2.07 -13.29
CA ALA A 79 -1.33 -1.07 -12.75
C ALA A 79 -2.57 -0.93 -13.62
N ARG A 80 -3.75 -0.99 -12.99
CA ARG A 80 -5.05 -0.77 -13.64
C ARG A 80 -5.82 0.29 -12.88
N GLY A 81 -6.39 1.24 -13.62
CA GLY A 81 -7.15 2.35 -13.06
C GLY A 81 -6.36 3.16 -12.02
N ASN A 82 -7.08 3.98 -11.26
CA ASN A 82 -6.48 4.85 -10.24
C ASN A 82 -5.96 4.02 -9.06
N SER A 83 -6.70 3.01 -8.61
CA SER A 83 -6.30 2.19 -7.45
C SER A 83 -5.02 1.39 -7.71
N GLY A 84 -4.81 0.90 -8.94
CA GLY A 84 -3.56 0.27 -9.34
C GLY A 84 -2.40 1.26 -9.41
N MET A 85 -2.65 2.48 -9.91
CA MET A 85 -1.65 3.55 -9.90
C MET A 85 -1.21 3.90 -8.46
N VAL A 86 -2.16 4.09 -7.53
CA VAL A 86 -1.87 4.33 -6.11
C VAL A 86 -1.00 3.21 -5.53
N LEU A 87 -1.42 1.96 -5.70
CA LEU A 87 -0.66 0.81 -5.19
C LEU A 87 0.76 0.76 -5.76
N SER A 88 0.94 1.09 -7.04
CA SER A 88 2.25 1.14 -7.67
C SER A 88 3.18 2.20 -7.07
N GLN A 89 2.65 3.33 -6.61
CA GLN A 89 3.46 4.37 -5.94
C GLN A 89 3.93 3.92 -4.55
N VAL A 90 3.11 3.17 -3.81
CA VAL A 90 3.52 2.57 -2.54
C VAL A 90 4.66 1.58 -2.76
N MET A 91 4.55 0.68 -3.75
CA MET A 91 5.63 -0.26 -4.07
C MET A 91 6.91 0.46 -4.52
N ARG A 92 6.77 1.54 -5.30
CA ARG A 92 7.90 2.39 -5.71
C ARG A 92 8.62 2.99 -4.50
N SER A 93 7.91 3.47 -3.48
CA SER A 93 8.55 4.00 -2.27
C SER A 93 9.29 2.91 -1.48
N LEU A 94 8.73 1.70 -1.39
CA LEU A 94 9.41 0.55 -0.79
C LEU A 94 10.72 0.22 -1.53
N ALA A 95 10.69 0.17 -2.87
CA ALA A 95 11.89 -0.07 -3.68
C ALA A 95 12.95 1.01 -3.50
N GLN A 96 12.55 2.29 -3.49
CA GLN A 96 13.47 3.39 -3.24
C GLN A 96 14.07 3.31 -1.84
N THR A 97 13.29 2.92 -0.84
CA THR A 97 13.79 2.78 0.53
C THR A 97 14.83 1.66 0.63
N ALA A 98 14.52 0.48 0.09
CA ALA A 98 15.41 -0.69 0.11
C ALA A 98 16.72 -0.48 -0.67
N ALA A 99 16.70 0.37 -1.72
CA ALA A 99 17.91 0.72 -2.47
C ALA A 99 18.96 1.48 -1.62
N HIS A 100 18.58 2.04 -0.47
CA HIS A 100 19.47 2.78 0.42
C HIS A 100 19.95 1.96 1.63
N GLY A 101 19.61 0.67 1.72
CA GLY A 101 20.05 -0.21 2.80
C GLY A 101 18.91 -1.01 3.44
N PRO A 102 19.16 -1.58 4.63
CA PRO A 102 18.17 -2.40 5.35
C PRO A 102 16.87 -1.65 5.60
N VAL A 103 15.74 -2.36 5.47
CA VAL A 103 14.41 -1.80 5.70
C VAL A 103 14.02 -2.04 7.16
N ASP A 104 14.65 -1.29 8.06
CA ASP A 104 14.36 -1.26 9.51
C ASP A 104 13.09 -0.45 9.83
N GLY A 105 12.72 -0.34 11.12
CA GLY A 105 11.56 0.45 11.55
C GLY A 105 11.61 1.92 11.10
N SER A 106 12.78 2.55 11.17
CA SER A 106 12.96 3.95 10.74
C SER A 106 12.88 4.11 9.22
N ALA A 107 13.32 3.10 8.45
CA ALA A 107 13.16 3.02 7.02
C ALA A 107 11.69 2.85 6.63
N VAL A 108 10.92 2.00 7.33
CA VAL A 108 9.47 1.84 7.12
C VAL A 108 8.71 3.15 7.39
N ALA A 109 9.02 3.85 8.49
CA ALA A 109 8.40 5.14 8.78
C ALA A 109 8.64 6.17 7.67
N ARG A 110 9.89 6.25 7.16
CA ARG A 110 10.23 7.13 6.02
C ARG A 110 9.54 6.69 4.73
N MET A 111 9.47 5.38 4.48
CA MET A 111 8.81 4.79 3.32
C MET A 111 7.32 5.16 3.29
N LEU A 112 6.61 5.01 4.40
CA LEU A 112 5.19 5.37 4.46
C LEU A 112 4.94 6.86 4.23
N ALA A 113 5.78 7.73 4.81
CA ALA A 113 5.69 9.17 4.57
C ALA A 113 5.93 9.52 3.09
N GLN A 114 6.96 8.95 2.47
CA GLN A 114 7.25 9.16 1.06
C GLN A 114 6.16 8.56 0.14
N ALA A 115 5.60 7.40 0.50
CA ALA A 115 4.49 6.80 -0.23
C ALA A 115 3.25 7.72 -0.20
N ALA A 116 2.93 8.33 0.95
CA ALA A 116 1.83 9.29 1.06
C ALA A 116 2.03 10.50 0.13
N GLU A 117 3.25 11.05 0.08
CA GLU A 117 3.63 12.12 -0.85
C GLU A 117 3.49 11.69 -2.31
N PHE A 118 4.07 10.54 -2.70
CA PHE A 118 3.99 10.05 -4.08
C PHE A 118 2.58 9.80 -4.55
N VAL A 119 1.73 9.22 -3.70
CA VAL A 119 0.33 8.98 -4.04
C VAL A 119 -0.41 10.31 -4.19
N ARG A 120 -0.21 11.26 -3.26
CA ARG A 120 -0.83 12.58 -3.31
C ARG A 120 -0.45 13.33 -4.59
N ASP A 121 0.83 13.33 -4.96
CA ASP A 121 1.34 14.01 -6.16
C ASP A 121 0.91 13.33 -7.46
N SER A 122 0.61 12.03 -7.42
CA SER A 122 0.13 11.28 -8.60
C SER A 122 -1.34 11.54 -8.94
N ILE A 123 -2.09 12.19 -8.05
CA ILE A 123 -3.53 12.45 -8.21
C ILE A 123 -3.75 13.94 -8.49
N ALA A 124 -4.36 14.26 -9.64
CA ALA A 124 -4.57 15.64 -10.07
C ALA A 124 -5.44 16.49 -9.11
N ALA A 125 -6.39 15.87 -8.41
CA ALA A 125 -7.23 16.51 -7.40
C ALA A 125 -7.34 15.57 -6.18
N PRO A 126 -6.39 15.65 -5.23
CA PRO A 126 -6.39 14.82 -4.03
C PRO A 126 -7.63 15.10 -3.18
N VAL A 127 -8.26 14.04 -2.66
CA VAL A 127 -9.47 14.13 -1.85
C VAL A 127 -9.28 13.39 -0.53
N GLU A 128 -9.47 14.08 0.58
CA GLU A 128 -9.49 13.49 1.91
C GLU A 128 -10.74 12.60 2.09
N GLY A 129 -10.71 11.64 3.01
CA GLY A 129 -11.71 10.57 3.12
C GLY A 129 -11.51 9.45 2.09
N THR A 130 -10.34 9.39 1.44
CA THR A 130 -9.97 8.29 0.52
C THR A 130 -8.78 7.52 1.08
N VAL A 131 -8.20 6.62 0.27
CA VAL A 131 -6.92 5.94 0.57
C VAL A 131 -5.80 6.92 0.95
N LEU A 132 -5.87 8.18 0.48
CA LEU A 132 -4.93 9.23 0.86
C LEU A 132 -4.91 9.49 2.37
N SER A 133 -6.08 9.62 2.99
CA SER A 133 -6.19 9.91 4.43
C SER A 133 -5.73 8.71 5.26
N VAL A 134 -6.02 7.49 4.80
CA VAL A 134 -5.56 6.25 5.44
C VAL A 134 -4.03 6.12 5.37
N LEU A 135 -3.44 6.36 4.19
CA LEU A 135 -1.99 6.29 3.99
C LEU A 135 -1.25 7.40 4.75
N GLN A 136 -1.81 8.61 4.79
CA GLN A 136 -1.29 9.72 5.58
C GLN A 136 -1.27 9.38 7.07
N ALA A 137 -2.37 8.86 7.60
CA ALA A 137 -2.44 8.44 9.00
C ALA A 137 -1.48 7.28 9.31
N ALA A 138 -1.32 6.32 8.39
CA ALA A 138 -0.33 5.25 8.53
C ALA A 138 1.10 5.81 8.67
N ALA A 139 1.45 6.82 7.85
CA ALA A 139 2.74 7.50 7.92
C ALA A 139 2.94 8.26 9.24
N GLU A 140 1.90 8.90 9.76
CA GLU A 140 1.93 9.60 11.05
C GLU A 140 2.02 8.64 12.26
N GLY A 141 1.32 7.51 12.18
CA GLY A 141 1.36 6.45 13.21
C GLY A 141 2.67 5.65 13.21
N ALA A 142 3.40 5.65 12.11
CA ALA A 142 4.72 5.05 11.99
C ALA A 142 5.78 5.90 12.72
N THR A 143 5.79 5.85 14.05
CA THR A 143 6.79 6.56 14.85
C THR A 143 8.21 6.12 14.49
N ARG A 144 9.18 7.04 14.51
CA ARG A 144 10.59 6.73 14.23
C ARG A 144 11.22 6.00 15.42
N ASP A 145 10.87 4.73 15.55
CA ASP A 145 11.46 3.73 16.44
C ASP A 145 12.36 2.79 15.62
N GLN A 146 13.33 2.14 16.26
CA GLN A 146 14.13 1.10 15.61
C GLN A 146 13.39 -0.24 15.58
N ALA A 147 12.51 -0.50 16.56
CA ALA A 147 11.77 -1.75 16.64
C ALA A 147 10.69 -1.80 15.56
N LEU A 148 11.00 -2.45 14.43
CA LEU A 148 10.12 -2.62 13.28
C LEU A 148 8.69 -3.07 13.66
N PRO A 149 8.47 -4.04 14.57
CA PRO A 149 7.11 -4.43 14.97
C PRO A 149 6.29 -3.26 15.54
N ARG A 150 6.89 -2.43 16.42
CA ARG A 150 6.19 -1.28 17.00
C ARG A 150 5.83 -0.22 15.96
N VAL A 151 6.72 0.00 14.98
CA VAL A 151 6.45 0.94 13.89
C VAL A 151 5.28 0.46 13.03
N VAL A 152 5.27 -0.82 12.66
CA VAL A 152 4.20 -1.41 11.84
C VAL A 152 2.88 -1.44 12.60
N GLU A 153 2.89 -1.79 13.90
CA GLU A 153 1.69 -1.76 14.76
C GLU A 153 1.11 -0.35 14.88
N GLY A 154 1.95 0.67 15.12
CA GLY A 154 1.52 2.06 15.18
C GLY A 154 0.93 2.56 13.86
N ALA A 155 1.58 2.24 12.74
CA ALA A 155 1.08 2.56 11.41
C ALA A 155 -0.28 1.90 11.12
N LEU A 156 -0.42 0.61 11.45
CA LEU A 156 -1.66 -0.14 11.25
C LEU A 156 -2.80 0.45 12.08
N HIS A 157 -2.57 0.69 13.38
CA HIS A 157 -3.59 1.25 14.27
C HIS A 157 -4.10 2.61 13.76
N ALA A 158 -3.19 3.50 13.37
CA ALA A 158 -3.56 4.81 12.83
C ALA A 158 -4.31 4.71 11.49
N ALA A 159 -3.89 3.80 10.61
CA ALA A 159 -4.57 3.55 9.33
C ALA A 159 -6.01 3.04 9.54
N GLU A 160 -6.22 2.12 10.47
CA GLU A 160 -7.55 1.58 10.79
C GLU A 160 -8.47 2.64 11.41
N GLU A 161 -7.93 3.49 12.29
CA GLU A 161 -8.69 4.61 12.86
C GLU A 161 -9.09 5.62 11.77
N ALA A 162 -8.16 5.98 10.90
CA ALA A 162 -8.45 6.86 9.78
C ALA A 162 -9.48 6.26 8.82
N LEU A 163 -9.37 4.96 8.51
CA LEU A 163 -10.32 4.25 7.65
C LEU A 163 -11.75 4.36 8.21
N ARG A 164 -11.94 4.10 9.51
CA ARG A 164 -13.25 4.23 10.17
C ARG A 164 -13.83 5.66 10.10
N ARG A 165 -12.96 6.67 10.01
CA ARG A 165 -13.36 8.08 9.94
C ARG A 165 -13.55 8.60 8.52
N THR A 166 -13.18 7.84 7.49
CA THR A 166 -13.36 8.26 6.09
C THR A 166 -14.81 8.64 5.74
N PRO A 167 -15.87 7.99 6.28
CA PRO A 167 -17.25 8.41 6.00
C PRO A 167 -17.60 9.80 6.55
N GLU A 168 -16.95 10.22 7.65
CA GLU A 168 -17.12 11.55 8.25
C GLU A 168 -16.46 12.66 7.40
N GLN A 169 -15.45 12.31 6.61
CA GLN A 169 -14.67 13.23 5.79
C GLN A 169 -15.27 13.44 4.39
N LEU A 170 -16.04 12.44 3.89
CA LEU A 170 -16.69 12.50 2.59
C LEU A 170 -18.19 12.21 2.67
N PRO A 171 -19.06 13.21 2.48
CA PRO A 171 -20.51 13.05 2.57
C PRO A 171 -21.12 12.01 1.62
N VAL A 172 -20.42 11.66 0.52
CA VAL A 172 -20.85 10.60 -0.40
C VAL A 172 -20.70 9.20 0.20
N LEU A 173 -19.65 8.97 1.00
CA LEU A 173 -19.43 7.70 1.70
C LEU A 173 -20.49 7.51 2.78
N ALA A 174 -20.70 8.51 3.64
CA ALA A 174 -21.76 8.49 4.66
C ALA A 174 -23.15 8.21 4.08
N ARG A 175 -23.49 8.80 2.92
CA ARG A 175 -24.78 8.56 2.25
C ARG A 175 -24.91 7.16 1.65
N ALA A 176 -23.80 6.54 1.26
CA ALA A 176 -23.77 5.18 0.74
C ALA A 176 -23.77 4.11 1.85
N GLY A 177 -23.60 4.51 3.13
CA GLY A 177 -23.56 3.59 4.26
C GLY A 177 -22.35 2.66 4.24
N VAL A 178 -21.28 3.10 3.57
CA VAL A 178 -19.97 2.44 3.51
C VAL A 178 -18.97 3.15 4.40
#